data_AF-A0A094AWI6-F1
#
_entry.id   AF-A0A094AWI6-F1
#
_cell.length_a   1.000
_cell.length_b   1.000
_cell.length_c   1.000
_cell.angle_alpha   90.00
_cell.angle_beta   90.00
_cell.angle_gamma   90.00
#
_symmetry.space_group_name_H-M   'P 1'
#
loop_
_entity.id
_entity.type
_entity.pdbx_description
1 polymer ?
#
loop_
_entity_poly.entity_id
_entity_poly.type
_entity_poly.pdbx_seq_one_letter_code
_entity_poly.pdbx_strand_id
1 'polypeptide(L)'
;AARNAPGSFALFGGSAFTKGYLYGLEDYNKATWLQNFVASIAGASASLVVSAPLDVIKTRIQNRNFDNPESGVKIIKDMIKKEGPTSFFKGLVPKLLMTGPKLVFSFWLAQTLIPAFDIAFSK
;
A
#
# COMPACT_ATOMS: atom_id res chain seq x y z
N ALA A 1 5.11 5.76 14.19
CA ALA A 1 3.67 5.46 14.35
C ALA A 1 2.79 6.21 13.34
N ALA A 2 2.86 7.54 13.26
CA ALA A 2 1.95 8.37 12.45
C ALA A 2 1.94 8.10 10.92
N ARG A 3 3.03 7.59 10.33
CA ARG A 3 3.07 7.26 8.88
C ARG A 3 2.30 5.98 8.52
N ASN A 4 2.34 4.97 9.39
CA ASN A 4 1.81 3.65 9.07
C ASN A 4 0.33 3.53 9.44
N ALA A 5 -0.15 4.34 10.40
CA ALA A 5 -1.54 4.29 10.84
C ALA A 5 -2.55 4.63 9.73
N PRO A 6 -2.38 5.68 8.88
CA PRO A 6 -3.32 5.98 7.81
C PRO A 6 -3.36 4.89 6.73
N GLY A 7 -2.19 4.36 6.37
CA GLY A 7 -2.08 3.26 5.40
C GLY A 7 -2.73 1.98 5.91
N SER A 8 -2.44 1.56 7.14
CA SER A 8 -3.06 0.38 7.75
C SER A 8 -4.57 0.55 7.95
N PHE A 9 -5.03 1.74 8.34
CA PHE A 9 -6.47 2.02 8.45
C PHE A 9 -7.17 1.88 7.10
N ALA A 10 -6.59 2.45 6.05
CA ALA A 10 -7.14 2.33 4.70
C ALA A 10 -7.02 0.91 4.14
N LEU A 11 -5.99 0.15 4.50
CA LEU A 11 -5.81 -1.26 4.15
C LEU A 11 -6.93 -2.12 4.73
N PHE A 12 -7.07 -2.11 6.05
CA PHE A 12 -8.06 -2.93 6.74
C PHE A 12 -9.48 -2.42 6.49
N GLY A 13 -9.66 -1.09 6.44
CA GLY A 13 -10.94 -0.45 6.13
C GLY A 13 -11.41 -0.74 4.70
N GLY A 14 -10.54 -0.64 3.70
CA GLY A 14 -10.89 -0.97 2.30
C GLY A 14 -11.18 -2.45 2.11
N SER A 15 -10.46 -3.34 2.80
CA SER A 15 -10.72 -4.77 2.80
C SER A 15 -12.06 -5.10 3.47
N ALA A 16 -12.35 -4.52 4.63
CA ALA A 16 -13.60 -4.68 5.35
C ALA A 16 -14.80 -4.12 4.55
N PHE A 17 -14.65 -2.95 3.93
CA PHE A 17 -15.65 -2.38 3.04
C PHE A 17 -15.95 -3.33 1.88
N THR A 18 -14.94 -3.91 1.26
CA THR A 18 -15.14 -4.85 0.14
C THR A 18 -15.85 -6.13 0.60
N LYS A 19 -15.49 -6.69 1.76
CA LYS A 19 -16.12 -7.91 2.29
C LYS A 19 -17.56 -7.67 2.75
N GLY A 20 -17.80 -6.58 3.49
CA GLY A 20 -19.10 -6.26 4.06
C GLY A 20 -20.06 -5.65 3.03
N TYR A 21 -19.63 -4.64 2.28
CA TYR A 21 -20.50 -3.91 1.35
C TYR A 21 -20.62 -4.59 -0.02
N LEU A 22 -19.52 -5.13 -0.56
CA LEU A 22 -19.52 -5.73 -1.91
C LEU A 22 -20.01 -7.18 -1.90
N TYR A 23 -19.65 -7.95 -0.87
CA TYR A 23 -19.97 -9.37 -0.76
C TYR A 23 -21.01 -9.70 0.32
N GLY A 24 -21.49 -8.72 1.10
CA GLY A 24 -22.52 -8.95 2.12
C GLY A 24 -22.09 -9.88 3.24
N LEU A 25 -20.79 -10.05 3.49
CA LEU A 25 -20.29 -11.01 4.45
C LEU A 25 -20.40 -10.45 5.87
N GLU A 26 -21.24 -11.06 6.70
CA GLU A 26 -21.32 -10.77 8.15
C GLU A 26 -20.17 -11.43 8.93
N ASP A 27 -19.67 -12.57 8.44
CA ASP A 27 -18.51 -13.28 8.99
C ASP A 27 -17.38 -13.32 7.96
N TYR A 28 -16.32 -12.54 8.21
CA TYR A 28 -15.19 -12.41 7.30
C TYR A 28 -14.36 -13.70 7.15
N ASN A 29 -14.52 -14.66 8.06
CA ASN A 29 -13.83 -15.96 7.98
C ASN A 29 -14.49 -16.90 6.96
N LYS A 30 -15.75 -16.65 6.58
CA LYS A 30 -16.46 -17.42 5.55
C LYS A 30 -16.15 -16.95 4.12
N ALA A 31 -15.37 -15.88 3.97
CA ALA A 31 -14.97 -15.38 2.67
C ALA A 31 -14.22 -16.46 1.88
N THR A 32 -14.65 -16.70 0.64
CA THR A 32 -13.93 -17.61 -0.26
C THR A 32 -12.53 -17.09 -0.57
N TRP A 33 -11.67 -17.96 -1.09
CA TRP A 33 -10.31 -17.57 -1.45
C TRP A 33 -10.26 -16.39 -2.44
N LEU A 34 -11.13 -16.41 -3.46
CA LEU A 34 -11.24 -15.31 -4.43
C LEU A 34 -11.76 -14.01 -3.79
N GLN A 35 -12.74 -14.09 -2.89
CA GLN A 35 -13.24 -12.91 -2.18
C GLN A 35 -12.16 -12.29 -1.28
N ASN A 36 -11.37 -13.12 -0.59
CA ASN A 36 -10.21 -12.67 0.17
C ASN A 36 -9.17 -12.00 -0.71
N PHE A 37 -8.88 -12.56 -1.89
CA PHE A 37 -7.95 -11.99 -2.85
C PHE A 37 -8.39 -10.61 -3.35
N VAL A 38 -9.65 -10.48 -3.78
CA VAL A 38 -10.22 -9.21 -4.26
C VAL A 38 -10.27 -8.17 -3.14
N ALA A 39 -10.71 -8.55 -1.93
CA ALA A 39 -10.73 -7.67 -0.78
C ALA A 39 -9.33 -7.22 -0.34
N SER A 40 -8.33 -8.08 -0.51
CA SER A 40 -6.93 -7.73 -0.22
C SER A 40 -6.38 -6.72 -1.22
N ILE A 41 -6.68 -6.89 -2.52
CA ILE A 41 -6.31 -5.92 -3.55
C ILE A 41 -6.99 -4.58 -3.29
N ALA A 42 -8.30 -4.57 -3.03
CA ALA A 42 -9.05 -3.35 -2.76
C ALA A 42 -8.51 -2.59 -1.54
N GLY A 43 -8.24 -3.30 -0.44
CA GLY A 43 -7.57 -2.73 0.73
C GLY A 43 -6.18 -2.17 0.40
N ALA A 44 -5.35 -2.93 -0.33
CA ALA A 44 -4.02 -2.50 -0.72
C ALA A 44 -4.05 -1.24 -1.59
N SER A 45 -4.98 -1.16 -2.55
CA SER A 45 -5.19 0.02 -3.37
C SER A 45 -5.63 1.23 -2.53
N ALA A 46 -6.57 1.07 -1.61
CA ALA A 46 -7.01 2.14 -0.70
C ALA A 46 -5.85 2.66 0.17
N SER A 47 -5.06 1.75 0.75
CA SER A 47 -3.85 2.08 1.50
C SER A 47 -2.85 2.88 0.68
N LEU A 48 -2.65 2.49 -0.58
CA LEU A 48 -1.72 3.15 -1.48
C LEU A 48 -2.17 4.58 -1.82
N VAL A 49 -3.46 4.78 -2.05
CA VAL A 49 -4.04 6.12 -2.31
C VAL A 49 -3.86 7.04 -1.10
N VAL A 50 -4.17 6.55 0.10
CA VAL A 50 -4.02 7.33 1.34
C VAL A 50 -2.56 7.60 1.68
N SER A 51 -1.66 6.66 1.38
CA SER A 51 -0.23 6.80 1.68
C SER A 51 0.55 7.55 0.57
N ALA A 52 0.00 7.66 -0.63
CA ALA A 52 0.70 8.24 -1.79
C ALA A 52 1.21 9.68 -1.54
N PRO A 53 0.42 10.62 -0.98
CA PRO A 53 0.90 11.97 -0.72
C PRO A 53 2.11 11.99 0.22
N LEU A 54 2.04 11.21 1.31
CA LEU A 54 3.12 11.11 2.30
C LEU A 54 4.37 10.47 1.71
N ASP A 55 4.21 9.46 0.85
CA ASP A 55 5.33 8.81 0.18
C ASP A 55 6.02 9.76 -0.81
N VAL A 56 5.28 10.55 -1.60
CA VAL A 56 5.87 11.50 -2.55
C VAL A 56 6.60 12.64 -1.84
N ILE A 57 6.03 13.16 -0.75
CA ILE A 57 6.71 14.17 0.09
C ILE A 57 8.01 13.58 0.64
N LYS A 58 7.96 12.35 1.14
CA LYS A 58 9.13 11.68 1.72
C LYS A 58 10.22 11.44 0.67
N THR A 59 9.88 10.94 -0.52
CA THR A 59 10.88 10.70 -1.58
C THR A 59 11.54 12.00 -2.03
N ARG A 60 10.79 13.11 -2.14
CA ARG A 60 11.37 14.42 -2.47
C ARG A 60 12.28 14.98 -1.38
N ILE A 61 11.89 14.80 -0.11
CA ILE A 61 12.75 15.15 1.03
C ILE A 61 14.03 14.32 1.02
N GLN A 62 13.96 13.03 0.65
CA GLN A 62 15.11 12.14 0.59
C GLN A 62 16.01 12.39 -0.63
N ASN A 63 15.43 12.84 -1.75
CA ASN A 63 16.15 13.10 -3.00
C ASN A 63 16.72 14.52 -3.10
N ARG A 64 16.70 15.29 -2.01
CA ARG A 64 17.25 16.66 -1.98
C ARG A 64 18.79 16.62 -1.87
N ASN A 65 19.45 17.63 -2.44
CA ASN A 65 20.89 17.82 -2.22
C ASN A 65 21.18 18.11 -0.75
N PHE A 66 22.17 17.40 -0.21
CA PHE A 66 22.57 17.52 1.21
C PHE A 66 23.13 18.90 1.55
N ASP A 67 23.64 19.63 0.56
CA ASP A 67 24.31 20.93 0.75
C ASP A 67 23.36 22.12 0.95
N ASN A 68 22.05 21.95 0.73
CA ASN A 68 21.08 23.03 0.97
C ASN A 68 19.86 22.50 1.76
N PRO A 69 19.87 22.62 3.11
CA PRO A 69 18.83 22.06 3.97
C PRO A 69 17.56 22.93 3.91
N GLU A 70 16.81 22.82 2.82
CA GLU A 70 15.47 23.38 2.78
C GLU A 70 14.53 22.60 3.72
N SER A 71 13.75 23.33 4.51
CA SER A 71 12.72 22.75 5.38
C SER A 71 11.71 21.96 4.56
N GLY A 72 11.27 20.79 5.05
CA GLY A 72 10.25 19.96 4.38
C GLY A 72 8.95 20.71 4.07
N VAL A 73 8.63 21.74 4.87
CA VAL A 73 7.48 22.62 4.64
C VAL A 73 7.66 23.49 3.38
N LYS A 74 8.89 23.95 3.12
CA LYS A 74 9.23 24.72 1.92
C LYS A 74 9.09 23.85 0.67
N ILE A 75 9.51 22.57 0.75
CA ILE A 75 9.35 21.60 -0.34
C ILE A 75 7.87 21.38 -0.67
N ILE A 76 7.01 21.19 0.35
CA ILE A 76 5.57 21.03 0.15
C ILE A 76 4.96 22.29 -0.49
N LYS A 77 5.35 23.48 -0.01
CA LYS A 77 4.88 24.76 -0.57
C LYS A 77 5.31 24.93 -2.02
N ASP A 78 6.55 24.58 -2.34
CA ASP A 78 7.09 24.62 -3.69
C ASP A 78 6.42 23.60 -4.61
N MET A 79 6.12 22.40 -4.14
CA MET A 79 5.36 21.40 -4.89
C MET A 79 3.99 21.93 -5.30
N ILE A 80 3.24 22.51 -4.35
CA ILE A 80 1.91 23.07 -4.63
C ILE A 80 2.01 24.23 -5.61
N LYS A 81 2.96 25.15 -5.39
CA LYS A 81 3.09 26.38 -6.18
C LYS A 81 3.61 26.14 -7.60
N LYS A 82 4.57 25.22 -7.78
CA LYS A 82 5.25 24.97 -9.06
C LYS A 82 4.60 23.85 -9.88
N GLU A 83 4.11 22.80 -9.22
CA GLU A 83 3.62 21.59 -9.90
C GLU A 83 2.12 21.31 -9.66
N GLY A 84 1.48 22.05 -8.76
CA GLY A 84 0.08 21.89 -8.42
C GLY A 84 -0.20 20.73 -7.45
N PRO A 85 -1.48 20.60 -7.01
CA PRO A 85 -1.90 19.60 -6.03
C PRO A 85 -1.92 18.16 -6.57
N THR A 86 -1.89 17.95 -7.88
CA THR A 86 -1.80 16.61 -8.47
C THR A 86 -0.40 16.00 -8.30
N SER A 87 0.61 16.83 -7.99
CA SER A 87 1.99 16.38 -7.79
C SER A 87 2.15 15.34 -6.66
N PHE A 88 1.28 15.36 -5.65
CA PHE A 88 1.27 14.41 -4.53
C PHE A 88 0.86 12.98 -4.91
N PHE A 89 0.23 12.80 -6.06
CA PHE A 89 -0.20 11.49 -6.57
C PHE A 89 0.65 11.01 -7.75
N LYS A 90 1.70 11.75 -8.13
CA LYS A 90 2.64 11.34 -9.19
C LYS A 90 3.26 9.98 -8.82
N GLY A 91 3.15 9.02 -9.75
CA GLY A 91 3.62 7.65 -9.54
C GLY A 91 2.61 6.70 -8.87
N LEU A 92 1.38 7.13 -8.59
CA LEU A 92 0.34 6.24 -8.05
C LEU A 92 -0.02 5.12 -9.02
N VAL A 93 -0.20 5.42 -10.31
CA VAL A 93 -0.55 4.43 -11.35
C VAL A 93 0.45 3.25 -11.42
N PRO A 94 1.78 3.48 -11.59
CA PRO A 94 2.72 2.37 -11.61
C PRO A 94 2.78 1.61 -10.27
N LYS A 95 2.59 2.28 -9.12
CA LYS A 95 2.51 1.60 -7.82
C LYS A 95 1.27 0.70 -7.71
N LEU A 96 0.11 1.13 -8.24
CA LEU A 96 -1.11 0.32 -8.29
C LEU A 96 -0.91 -0.91 -9.19
N LEU A 97 -0.34 -0.70 -10.38
CA LEU A 97 -0.05 -1.80 -11.32
C LEU A 97 0.94 -2.82 -10.72
N MET A 98 1.94 -2.37 -9.96
CA MET A 98 2.92 -3.25 -9.32
C MET A 98 2.35 -4.04 -8.12
N THR A 99 1.22 -3.60 -7.55
CA THR A 99 0.61 -4.26 -6.39
C THR A 99 0.14 -5.68 -6.72
N GLY A 100 -0.46 -5.89 -7.90
CA GLY A 100 -0.92 -7.21 -8.35
C GLY A 100 0.23 -8.22 -8.47
N PRO A 101 1.26 -7.97 -9.30
CA PRO A 101 2.41 -8.83 -9.44
C PRO A 101 3.14 -9.08 -8.10
N LYS A 102 3.26 -8.06 -7.25
CA LYS A 102 3.88 -8.19 -5.92
C LYS A 102 3.10 -9.17 -5.03
N LEU A 103 1.77 -9.08 -5.03
CA LEU A 103 0.91 -10.00 -4.28
C LEU A 103 1.06 -11.42 -4.81
N VAL A 104 0.94 -11.62 -6.13
CA VAL A 104 1.08 -12.94 -6.77
C VAL A 104 2.43 -13.58 -6.42
N PHE A 105 3.52 -12.83 -6.54
CA PHE A 105 4.85 -13.31 -6.19
C PHE A 105 4.96 -13.66 -4.70
N SER A 106 4.41 -12.83 -3.81
CA SER A 106 4.39 -13.12 -2.36
C SER A 106 3.60 -14.39 -2.04
N PHE A 107 2.47 -14.62 -2.72
CA PHE A 107 1.66 -15.84 -2.55
C PHE A 107 2.42 -17.07 -3.05
N TRP A 108 3.02 -16.98 -4.23
CA TRP A 108 3.82 -18.07 -4.79
C TRP A 108 5.00 -18.45 -3.88
N LEU A 109 5.71 -17.46 -3.35
CA LEU A 109 6.77 -17.67 -2.36
C LEU A 109 6.24 -18.37 -1.11
N ALA A 110 5.11 -17.92 -0.56
CA ALA A 110 4.54 -18.54 0.63
C ALA A 110 4.16 -20.01 0.37
N GLN A 111 3.52 -20.30 -0.77
CA GLN A 111 3.14 -21.66 -1.17
C GLN A 111 4.35 -22.57 -1.40
N THR A 112 5.46 -22.03 -1.87
CA THR A 112 6.68 -22.82 -2.15
C THR A 112 7.54 -23.00 -0.91
N LEU A 113 7.73 -21.94 -0.13
CA LEU A 113 8.67 -21.93 0.99
C LEU A 113 8.10 -22.52 2.27
N ILE A 114 6.81 -22.31 2.59
CA ILE A 114 6.23 -22.85 3.83
C ILE A 114 6.35 -24.38 3.86
N PRO A 115 5.91 -25.14 2.85
CA PRO A 115 6.06 -26.60 2.85
C PRO A 115 7.53 -27.04 2.83
N ALA A 116 8.39 -26.30 2.11
CA ALA A 116 9.81 -26.63 2.06
C ALA A 116 10.49 -26.48 3.43
N PHE A 117 10.14 -25.45 4.20
CA PHE A 117 10.63 -25.24 5.55
C PHE A 117 10.05 -26.25 6.55
N ASP A 118 8.77 -26.58 6.42
CA ASP A 118 8.16 -27.62 7.26
C ASP A 118 8.87 -28.96 7.06
N ILE A 119 9.19 -29.33 5.82
CA ILE A 119 9.95 -30.56 5.54
C ILE A 119 11.40 -30.47 6.07
N ALA A 120 12.05 -29.31 5.90
CA ALA A 120 13.44 -29.12 6.31
C ALA A 120 13.64 -29.11 7.84
N PHE A 121 12.66 -28.59 8.58
CA PHE A 121 12.73 -28.40 10.04
C PHE A 121 11.82 -29.32 10.85
N SER A 122 11.03 -30.20 10.22
CA SER A 122 10.30 -31.28 10.90
C SER A 122 11.19 -32.50 11.24
N LYS A 123 12.51 -32.33 11.30
CA LYS A 123 13.46 -33.30 11.88
C LYS A 123 13.80 -32.92 13.32
#